data_AF-A0A9Q0NP72-F1
#
_entry.id   AF-A0A9Q0NP72-F1
#
_cell.length_a   1.000
_cell.length_b   1.000
_cell.length_c   1.000
_cell.angle_alpha   90.00
_cell.angle_beta   90.00
_cell.angle_gamma   90.00
#
_symmetry.space_group_name_H-M   'P 1'
#
loop_
_entity.id
_entity.type
_entity.pdbx_description
1 polymer ?
#
loop_
_entity_poly.entity_id
_entity_poly.type
_entity_poly.pdbx_seq_one_letter_code
_entity_poly.pdbx_strand_id
1 'polypeptide(L)'
;VIDEFGSFDKYIWSFVNYKPIVSRFRYPRQVPVKTPKADAISKDLVRRGFRSVGPTVIYSFMQVAGITNDHLISCFRFQECIDAAEGKEENGIRSEDIETNDVIESKISVAIDELSFSSE
;
A
#
# COMPACT_ATOMS: atom_id res chain seq x y z
N VAL A 1 17.03 -15.63 -7.03
CA VAL A 1 16.05 -14.59 -6.61
C VAL A 1 15.48 -14.88 -5.24
N ILE A 2 14.67 -15.93 -5.04
CA ILE A 2 14.10 -16.22 -3.70
C ILE A 2 15.22 -16.46 -2.69
N ASP A 3 16.22 -17.27 -3.02
CA ASP A 3 17.36 -17.53 -2.12
C ASP A 3 18.21 -16.29 -1.80
N GLU A 4 18.29 -15.33 -2.73
CA GLU A 4 19.12 -14.11 -2.59
C GLU A 4 18.38 -12.95 -1.90
N PHE A 5 17.08 -12.80 -2.16
CA PHE A 5 16.28 -11.63 -1.74
C PHE A 5 15.14 -11.99 -0.77
N GLY A 6 14.98 -13.28 -0.45
CA GLY A 6 13.90 -13.83 0.37
C GLY A 6 12.56 -13.95 -0.36
N SER A 7 12.21 -13.00 -1.23
CA SER A 7 10.98 -13.06 -2.05
C SER A 7 11.12 -12.30 -3.37
N PHE A 8 10.27 -12.64 -4.35
CA PHE A 8 10.18 -11.88 -5.59
C PHE A 8 9.66 -10.46 -5.37
N ASP A 9 8.74 -10.28 -4.42
CA ASP A 9 8.20 -8.98 -4.03
C ASP A 9 9.30 -8.04 -3.52
N LYS A 10 10.11 -8.47 -2.55
CA LYS A 10 11.25 -7.68 -2.05
C LYS A 10 12.23 -7.35 -3.16
N TYR A 11 12.53 -8.33 -4.01
CA TYR A 11 13.41 -8.15 -5.15
C TYR A 11 12.87 -7.07 -6.11
N ILE A 12 11.61 -7.15 -6.54
CA ILE A 12 11.08 -6.21 -7.52
C ILE A 12 10.92 -4.79 -6.96
N TRP A 13 10.45 -4.67 -5.72
CA TRP A 13 10.30 -3.36 -5.06
C TRP A 13 11.64 -2.70 -4.72
N SER A 14 12.72 -3.47 -4.58
CA SER A 14 14.06 -2.92 -4.39
C SER A 14 14.51 -2.00 -5.54
N PHE A 15 14.04 -2.22 -6.77
CA PHE A 15 14.37 -1.37 -7.92
C PHE A 15 13.79 0.05 -7.84
N VAL A 16 12.77 0.24 -7.00
CA VAL A 16 12.08 1.51 -6.80
C VAL A 16 12.19 2.00 -5.35
N ASN A 17 13.15 1.48 -4.58
CA ASN A 17 13.35 1.82 -3.17
C ASN A 17 12.07 1.65 -2.33
N TYR A 18 11.27 0.62 -2.64
CA TYR A 18 10.02 0.32 -1.95
C TYR A 18 9.00 1.47 -1.94
N LYS A 19 9.08 2.36 -2.96
CA LYS A 19 8.11 3.44 -3.18
C LYS A 19 7.63 3.42 -4.61
N PRO A 20 6.31 3.45 -4.85
CA PRO A 20 5.81 3.42 -6.21
C PRO A 20 6.14 4.72 -6.93
N ILE A 21 6.33 4.61 -8.24
CA ILE A 21 6.60 5.75 -9.11
C ILE A 21 5.25 6.36 -9.49
N VAL A 22 5.03 7.63 -9.15
CA VAL A 22 3.78 8.32 -9.50
C VAL A 22 3.99 9.14 -10.77
N SER A 23 3.36 8.70 -11.86
CA SER A 23 3.37 9.43 -13.13
C SER A 23 2.18 10.38 -13.21
N ARG A 24 2.44 11.67 -13.42
CA ARG A 24 1.40 12.72 -13.47
C ARG A 24 0.94 13.02 -14.89
N PHE A 25 0.56 11.99 -15.65
CA PHE A 25 0.16 12.16 -17.04
C PHE A 25 -1.21 12.83 -17.15
N ARG A 26 -1.33 13.82 -18.04
CA ARG A 26 -2.60 14.50 -18.34
C ARG A 26 -3.35 13.82 -19.46
N TYR A 27 -2.63 13.22 -20.42
CA TYR A 27 -3.20 12.60 -21.60
C TYR A 27 -2.63 11.19 -21.83
N PRO A 28 -3.42 10.23 -22.34
CA PRO A 28 -2.95 8.86 -22.62
C PRO A 28 -1.70 8.81 -23.50
N ARG A 29 -1.57 9.74 -24.45
CA ARG A 29 -0.45 9.83 -25.40
C ARG A 29 0.90 10.09 -24.73
N GLN A 30 0.88 10.58 -23.49
CA GLN A 30 2.09 10.86 -22.71
C GLN A 30 2.61 9.60 -21.99
N VAL A 31 1.76 8.59 -21.82
CA VAL A 31 2.15 7.32 -21.21
C VAL A 31 3.11 6.63 -22.19
N PRO A 32 4.38 6.42 -21.82
CA PRO A 32 5.33 5.79 -22.73
C PRO A 32 5.00 4.31 -22.93
N VAL A 33 5.58 3.67 -23.94
CA VAL A 33 5.45 2.21 -24.13
C VAL A 33 6.41 1.42 -23.24
N LYS A 34 7.49 2.07 -22.79
CA LYS A 34 8.51 1.52 -21.88
C LYS A 34 9.26 2.66 -21.19
N THR A 35 9.91 2.36 -20.07
CA THR A 35 10.71 3.32 -19.31
C THR A 35 12.15 2.84 -19.12
N PRO A 36 13.12 3.74 -18.88
CA PRO A 36 14.49 3.34 -18.54
C PRO A 36 14.57 2.42 -17.31
N LYS A 37 13.63 2.58 -16.36
CA LYS A 37 13.52 1.70 -15.19
C LYS A 37 13.10 0.29 -15.59
N ALA A 38 12.09 0.16 -16.45
CA ALA A 38 11.68 -1.13 -16.98
C ALA A 38 12.78 -1.80 -17.84
N ASP A 39 13.55 -1.03 -18.61
CA ASP A 39 14.72 -1.53 -19.35
C ASP A 39 15.77 -2.14 -18.39
N ALA A 40 16.03 -1.49 -17.24
CA ALA A 40 16.98 -1.98 -16.25
C ALA A 40 16.51 -3.27 -15.57
N ILE A 41 15.24 -3.31 -15.15
CA ILE A 41 14.62 -4.50 -14.53
C ILE A 41 14.58 -5.66 -15.53
N SER A 42 14.17 -5.40 -16.77
CA SER A 42 14.15 -6.39 -17.86
C SER A 42 15.52 -7.04 -18.05
N LYS A 43 16.59 -6.25 -18.15
CA LYS A 43 17.96 -6.77 -18.30
C LYS A 43 18.38 -7.65 -17.13
N ASP A 44 18.04 -7.28 -15.89
CA ASP A 44 18.40 -8.07 -14.72
C ASP A 44 17.60 -9.39 -14.66
N LEU A 45 16.30 -9.34 -14.98
CA LEU A 45 15.46 -10.53 -15.08
C LEU A 45 15.95 -11.50 -16.16
N VAL A 46 16.33 -11.00 -17.34
CA VAL A 46 16.93 -11.82 -18.41
C VAL A 46 18.21 -12.48 -17.92
N ARG A 47 19.10 -11.73 -17.24
CA ARG A 47 20.34 -12.27 -16.68
C ARG A 47 20.08 -13.40 -15.67
N ARG A 48 18.98 -13.30 -14.94
CA ARG A 48 18.54 -14.28 -13.93
C ARG A 48 17.77 -15.46 -14.52
N GLY A 49 17.65 -15.55 -15.85
CA GLY A 49 17.07 -16.68 -16.56
C GLY A 49 15.57 -16.57 -16.83
N PHE A 50 14.94 -15.44 -16.52
CA PHE A 50 13.55 -15.22 -16.89
C PHE A 50 13.41 -15.08 -18.42
N ARG A 51 12.31 -15.59 -18.95
CA ARG A 51 11.97 -15.51 -20.38
C ARG A 51 10.76 -14.62 -20.59
N SER A 52 10.63 -14.05 -21.79
CA SER A 52 9.52 -13.14 -22.15
C SER A 52 9.41 -11.88 -21.29
N VAL A 53 10.51 -11.45 -20.68
CA VAL A 53 10.59 -10.27 -19.80
C VAL A 53 11.16 -9.07 -20.54
N GLY A 54 10.66 -8.79 -21.75
CA GLY A 54 11.06 -7.61 -22.52
C GLY A 54 10.68 -6.30 -21.82
N PRO A 55 11.34 -5.16 -22.09
CA PRO A 55 11.09 -3.92 -21.37
C PRO A 55 9.65 -3.42 -21.38
N THR A 56 8.93 -3.59 -22.50
CA THR A 56 7.51 -3.25 -22.59
C THR A 56 6.65 -4.13 -21.68
N VAL A 57 6.93 -5.44 -21.66
CA VAL A 57 6.23 -6.40 -20.78
C VAL A 57 6.47 -6.05 -19.32
N ILE A 58 7.72 -5.74 -18.96
CA ILE A 58 8.06 -5.32 -17.59
C ILE A 58 7.41 -4.01 -17.22
N TYR A 59 7.34 -3.04 -18.14
CA TYR A 59 6.66 -1.80 -17.86
C TYR A 59 5.15 -2.00 -17.64
N SER A 60 4.49 -2.81 -18.46
CA SER A 60 3.09 -3.19 -18.24
C SER A 60 2.88 -3.92 -16.92
N PHE A 61 3.80 -4.83 -16.55
CA PHE A 61 3.78 -5.47 -15.25
C PHE A 61 3.92 -4.47 -14.10
N MET A 62 4.83 -3.49 -14.21
CA MET A 62 4.98 -2.44 -13.20
C MET A 62 3.70 -1.65 -13.01
N GLN A 63 2.95 -1.38 -14.08
CA GLN A 63 1.67 -0.67 -14.04
C GLN A 63 0.60 -1.48 -13.30
N VAL A 64 0.44 -2.76 -13.65
CA VAL A 64 -0.58 -3.64 -13.06
C VAL A 64 -0.25 -3.98 -11.60
N ALA A 65 1.02 -4.17 -11.27
CA ALA A 65 1.47 -4.50 -9.91
C ALA A 65 1.51 -3.28 -8.97
N GLY A 66 1.20 -2.07 -9.46
CA GLY A 66 1.23 -0.84 -8.65
C GLY A 66 2.64 -0.32 -8.34
N ILE A 67 3.68 -0.87 -8.98
CA ILE A 67 5.06 -0.36 -8.89
C ILE A 67 5.14 1.03 -9.54
N THR A 68 4.32 1.29 -10.55
CA THR A 68 4.06 2.63 -11.08
C THR A 68 2.57 2.92 -11.05
N ASN A 69 2.21 4.11 -10.59
CA ASN A 69 0.88 4.66 -10.72
C ASN A 69 0.86 5.57 -11.95
N ASP A 70 0.40 5.01 -13.07
CA ASP A 70 0.27 5.70 -14.35
C ASP A 70 -1.18 6.09 -14.67
N HIS A 71 -2.06 6.08 -13.67
CA HIS A 71 -3.39 6.67 -13.84
C HIS A 71 -3.24 8.13 -14.28
N LEU A 72 -4.09 8.56 -15.22
CA LEU A 72 -4.12 9.96 -15.60
C LEU A 72 -4.52 10.80 -14.39
N ILE A 73 -4.04 12.03 -14.31
CA ILE A 73 -4.40 12.96 -13.22
C ILE A 73 -5.92 13.21 -13.13
N SER A 74 -6.67 12.98 -14.21
CA SER A 74 -8.12 13.10 -14.26
C SER A 74 -8.86 11.80 -13.94
N CYS A 75 -8.16 10.69 -13.70
CA CYS A 75 -8.75 9.42 -13.32
C CYS A 75 -9.26 9.49 -11.87
N PHE A 76 -10.47 9.01 -11.62
CA PHE A 76 -11.07 9.02 -10.28
C PHE A 76 -10.24 8.25 -9.22
N ARG A 77 -9.41 7.31 -9.66
CA ARG A 77 -8.53 6.50 -8.79
C ARG A 77 -7.13 7.07 -8.60
N PHE A 78 -6.78 8.15 -9.29
CA PHE A 78 -5.41 8.68 -9.24
C PHE A 78 -5.01 9.02 -7.80
N GLN A 79 -5.89 9.69 -7.05
CA GLN A 79 -5.66 10.07 -5.66
C GLN A 79 -5.73 8.86 -4.73
N GLU A 80 -6.75 8.00 -4.88
CA GLU A 80 -6.88 6.72 -4.14
C GLU A 80 -5.58 5.90 -4.21
N CYS A 81 -5.00 5.76 -5.39
CA CYS A 81 -3.75 5.01 -5.58
C CYS A 81 -2.50 5.71 -5.01
N ILE A 82 -2.51 7.05 -4.87
CA ILE A 82 -1.45 7.77 -4.15
C ILE A 82 -1.57 7.52 -2.65
N ASP A 83 -2.78 7.63 -2.11
CA ASP A 83 -3.01 7.51 -0.67
C ASP A 83 -2.70 6.09 -0.17
N ALA A 84 -3.12 5.08 -0.95
CA ALA A 84 -2.77 3.68 -0.71
C ALA A 84 -1.25 3.43 -0.74
N ALA A 85 -0.52 4.12 -1.62
CA ALA A 85 0.94 4.03 -1.74
C ALA A 85 1.69 4.70 -0.58
N GLU A 86 1.14 5.76 0.00
CA GLU A 86 1.72 6.49 1.12
C GLU A 86 1.41 5.85 2.49
N GLY A 87 0.68 4.73 2.52
CA GLY A 87 0.24 4.08 3.74
C GLY A 87 -0.80 4.91 4.51
N LYS A 88 -1.45 5.87 3.83
CA LYS A 88 -2.58 6.62 4.37
C LYS A 88 -3.84 5.84 4.02
N GLU A 89 -4.00 4.69 4.67
CA GLU A 89 -5.35 4.15 4.82
C GLU A 89 -6.13 5.20 5.63
N GLU A 90 -7.04 5.88 4.94
CA GLU A 90 -8.17 6.54 5.58
C GLU A 90 -8.73 5.59 6.64
N ASN A 91 -8.75 6.06 7.90
CA ASN A 91 -9.24 5.34 9.08
C ASN A 91 -10.61 4.70 8.82
N GLY A 92 -10.63 3.51 8.23
CA GLY A 92 -11.75 2.60 8.21
C GLY A 92 -11.65 1.72 9.43
N ILE A 93 -12.15 2.24 10.55
CA ILE A 93 -12.45 1.55 11.82
C ILE A 93 -11.61 0.28 12.05
N ARG A 94 -10.42 0.45 12.63
CA ARG A 94 -9.76 -0.62 13.38
C ARG A 94 -10.75 -1.04 14.47
N SER A 95 -11.29 -2.25 14.34
CA SER A 95 -12.05 -2.91 15.39
C SER A 95 -11.08 -3.41 16.45
N GLU A 96 -10.48 -2.47 17.18
CA GLU A 96 -9.70 -2.71 18.39
C GLU A 96 -9.78 -1.40 19.18
N ASP A 97 -10.29 -1.53 20.42
CA ASP A 97 -10.48 -0.50 21.44
C ASP A 97 -11.86 0.20 21.50
N ILE A 98 -12.95 -0.57 21.67
CA ILE A 98 -13.98 -0.16 22.65
C ILE A 98 -13.45 -0.59 24.02
N GLU A 99 -12.42 0.10 24.50
CA GLU A 99 -11.98 0.02 25.90
C GLU A 99 -12.50 1.30 26.59
N THR A 100 -13.81 1.40 26.75
CA THR A 100 -14.43 2.48 27.56
C THR A 100 -15.76 2.07 28.21
N ASN A 101 -16.11 0.78 28.24
CA ASN A 101 -17.27 0.31 29.02
C ASN A 101 -16.89 -0.24 30.40
N ASP A 102 -15.74 -0.90 30.54
CA ASP A 102 -15.32 -1.51 31.81
C ASP A 102 -15.01 -0.47 32.91
N VAL A 103 -14.51 0.72 32.54
CA VAL A 103 -14.23 1.80 33.49
C VAL A 103 -15.51 2.49 33.95
N ILE A 104 -16.55 2.53 33.11
CA ILE A 104 -17.84 3.13 33.46
C ILE A 104 -18.65 2.17 34.33
N GLU A 105 -18.66 0.88 34.01
CA GLU A 105 -19.34 -0.15 34.82
C GLU A 105 -18.68 -0.30 36.21
N SER A 106 -17.35 -0.23 36.28
CA SER A 106 -16.58 -0.15 37.53
C SER A 106 -16.97 1.06 38.38
N LYS A 107 -17.11 2.25 37.79
CA LYS A 107 -17.46 3.47 38.52
C LYS A 107 -18.93 3.51 38.96
N ILE A 108 -19.83 2.92 38.19
CA ILE A 108 -21.24 2.80 38.55
C ILE A 108 -21.42 1.80 39.70
N SER A 109 -20.72 0.66 39.69
CA SER A 109 -20.74 -0.31 40.80
C SER A 109 -20.23 0.31 42.11
N VAL A 110 -19.12 1.06 42.05
CA VAL A 110 -18.55 1.74 43.23
C VAL A 110 -19.51 2.81 43.78
N ALA A 111 -20.21 3.55 42.91
CA ALA A 111 -21.17 4.57 43.34
C ALA A 111 -22.46 3.97 43.94
N ILE A 112 -22.88 2.77 43.50
CA ILE A 112 -24.06 2.08 44.03
C ILE A 112 -23.77 1.53 45.44
N ASP A 113 -22.56 1.03 45.70
CA ASP A 113 -22.16 0.55 47.02
C ASP A 113 -22.07 1.68 48.06
N GLU A 114 -21.64 2.89 47.67
CA GLU A 114 -21.65 4.07 48.57
C GLU A 114 -23.07 4.55 48.91
N LEU A 115 -24.02 4.42 47.99
CA LEU A 115 -25.42 4.80 48.21
C LEU A 115 -26.20 3.77 49.05
N SER A 116 -25.75 2.51 49.07
CA SER A 116 -26.37 1.45 49.88
C SER A 116 -26.02 1.53 51.38
N PHE A 117 -25.07 2.37 51.80
CA PHE A 117 -24.63 2.48 53.21
C PHE A 117 -25.18 3.72 53.93
N SER A 118 -26.15 4.44 53.35
CA SER A 118 -26.83 5.58 53.99
C SER A 118 -28.31 5.29 54.32
N SER A 119 -28.65 4.03 54.58
CA SER A 119 -30.02 3.61 54.94
C SER A 119 -30.04 2.69 56.16
N GLU A 120 -29.59 3.20 57.31
CA GLU A 120 -30.12 2.89 58.64
C GLU A 120 -30.30 4.20 59.44
#